data_AF-A0A6H0XMU4-F1
#
_entry.id   AF-A0A6H0XMU4-F1
#
_cell.length_a   1.000
_cell.length_b   1.000
_cell.length_c   1.000
_cell.angle_alpha   90.00
_cell.angle_beta   90.00
_cell.angle_gamma   90.00
#
_symmetry.space_group_name_H-M   'P 1'
#
loop_
_entity.id
_entity.type
_entity.pdbx_description
1 polymer ?
#
loop_
_entity_poly.entity_id
_entity_poly.type
_entity_poly.pdbx_seq_one_letter_code
_entity_poly.pdbx_strand_id
1 'polypeptide(L)'
;MSDPAVEPGAPSDGSAKKPLPSDRAVSSSALQPTSAIEHMLASPDRVLLRLNKLIASPGGLSSLLSTVNYTLYLAAYAQLKSATIRAKINELIGRTSLPKLPVAPVGTAVAPPSLAILAGMIGNARTTLRLVGLLPIYAWMRQLLQGPKPGQDEILWATALAQCTLYGVFQLLENIAVLQDGGVLQKSITARWNPSGDTARIKLWSYRSWFAGVLCDFVRLAREAQLERSKRARRSYAEAKSIEVREEDAKTDIKWWTELVVPIGWFPLALHCSLEAGLPNFNLGIMGMSGFTAGLSRTAALWAATA
;
A
#
# COMPACT_ATOMS: atom_id res chain seq x y z
N MET A 1 -13.43 27.88 4.05
CA MET A 1 -12.99 28.86 5.06
C MET A 1 -11.79 28.24 5.73
N SER A 2 -10.63 28.84 5.51
CA SER A 2 -9.34 28.26 5.87
C SER A 2 -8.81 29.04 7.05
N ASP A 3 -8.78 28.41 8.22
CA ASP A 3 -7.90 28.81 9.32
C ASP A 3 -6.76 27.79 9.43
N PRO A 4 -5.51 28.26 9.60
CA PRO A 4 -4.35 27.39 9.67
C PRO A 4 -4.28 26.68 11.03
N ALA A 5 -4.00 25.38 10.99
CA ALA A 5 -3.76 24.59 12.18
C ALA A 5 -2.47 25.05 12.87
N VAL A 6 -2.61 25.35 14.15
CA VAL A 6 -1.59 25.70 15.14
C VAL A 6 -0.46 24.65 15.17
N GLU A 7 0.79 25.10 15.02
CA GLU A 7 1.98 24.30 15.27
C GLU A 7 2.29 24.24 16.78
N PRO A 8 2.62 23.06 17.35
CA PRO A 8 3.16 22.99 18.70
C PRO A 8 4.70 22.95 18.69
N GLY A 9 5.30 24.04 19.16
CA GLY A 9 6.42 24.03 20.11
C GLY A 9 7.79 23.56 19.66
N ALA A 10 8.62 24.50 19.18
CA ALA A 10 10.08 24.48 19.36
C ALA A 10 10.52 25.86 19.93
N PRO A 11 11.62 25.95 20.71
CA PRO A 11 11.92 27.12 21.53
C PRO A 11 12.27 28.34 20.68
N SER A 12 11.72 29.50 21.08
CA SER A 12 12.07 30.81 20.54
C SER A 12 13.46 31.23 21.01
N ASP A 13 14.42 31.37 20.09
CA ASP A 13 15.66 32.09 20.37
C ASP A 13 15.64 33.46 19.69
N GLY A 14 15.80 34.47 20.55
CA GLY A 14 15.67 35.88 20.25
C GLY A 14 16.71 36.39 19.26
N SER A 15 16.24 37.22 18.34
CA SER A 15 17.08 38.02 17.46
C SER A 15 17.71 39.19 18.24
N ALA A 16 19.04 39.14 18.39
CA ALA A 16 19.84 40.31 18.72
C ALA A 16 20.95 40.48 17.67
N LYS A 17 20.81 41.51 16.82
CA LYS A 17 21.85 41.97 15.88
C LYS A 17 23.02 42.59 16.65
N LYS A 18 24.26 42.22 16.33
CA LYS A 18 25.44 43.13 16.32
C LYS A 18 26.49 42.68 15.28
N PRO A 19 27.33 43.61 14.77
CA PRO A 19 27.90 43.55 13.43
C PRO A 19 29.30 42.91 13.37
N LEU A 20 29.67 42.50 12.14
CA LEU A 20 31.00 42.00 11.77
C LEU A 20 32.12 43.00 12.10
N PRO A 21 33.33 42.48 12.32
CA PRO A 21 34.48 43.04 11.62
C PRO A 21 35.44 42.00 11.02
N SER A 22 35.80 42.31 9.78
CA SER A 22 37.14 42.27 9.15
C SER A 22 37.88 40.94 9.00
N ASP A 23 38.18 40.66 7.74
CA ASP A 23 39.19 39.75 7.23
C ASP A 23 40.55 39.89 7.94
N ARG A 24 41.10 38.76 8.37
CA ARG A 24 42.54 38.54 8.39
C ARG A 24 42.85 37.07 8.14
N ALA A 25 43.45 36.82 6.99
CA ALA A 25 43.95 35.54 6.55
C ALA A 25 44.92 34.94 7.57
N VAL A 26 44.67 33.69 7.96
CA VAL A 26 45.65 32.82 8.62
C VAL A 26 45.61 31.47 7.92
N SER A 27 46.69 31.26 7.14
CA SER A 27 47.43 30.03 6.92
C SER A 27 46.74 28.81 6.30
N SER A 28 47.32 28.38 5.18
CA SER A 28 47.12 27.11 4.53
C SER A 28 47.44 25.92 5.45
N SER A 29 46.68 24.84 5.22
CA SER A 29 46.99 23.42 5.47
C SER A 29 46.00 22.74 6.41
N ALA A 30 44.94 22.15 5.83
CA ALA A 30 44.29 20.94 6.33
C ALA A 30 43.30 20.37 5.29
N LEU A 31 43.65 19.21 4.73
CA LEU A 31 42.74 18.14 4.29
C LEU A 31 41.55 18.51 3.40
N GLN A 32 41.75 18.52 2.08
CA GLN A 32 40.74 17.91 1.19
C GLN A 32 41.05 16.42 1.12
N PRO A 33 40.16 15.57 1.67
CA PRO A 33 39.08 15.00 0.87
C PRO A 33 37.79 14.78 1.69
N THR A 34 36.98 15.81 1.93
CA THR A 34 35.69 15.63 2.62
C THR A 34 34.52 15.39 1.68
N SER A 35 34.63 15.73 0.39
CA SER A 35 33.51 15.64 -0.56
C SER A 35 32.97 14.23 -0.78
N ALA A 36 33.83 13.20 -0.75
CA ALA A 36 33.38 11.81 -0.90
C ALA A 36 32.63 11.31 0.33
N ILE A 37 33.10 11.64 1.55
CA ILE A 37 32.44 11.26 2.81
C ILE A 37 31.15 12.08 2.98
N GLU A 38 31.17 13.36 2.62
CA GLU A 38 29.97 14.21 2.58
C GLU A 38 28.95 13.70 1.56
N HIS A 39 29.36 13.28 0.35
CA HIS A 39 28.44 12.64 -0.61
C HIS A 39 27.92 11.28 -0.12
N MET A 40 28.76 10.49 0.57
CA MET A 40 28.37 9.19 1.15
C MET A 40 27.47 9.33 2.38
N LEU A 41 27.57 10.42 3.15
CA LEU A 41 26.71 10.73 4.31
C LEU A 41 25.46 11.55 3.93
N ALA A 42 25.55 12.41 2.92
CA ALA A 42 24.41 13.16 2.38
C ALA A 42 23.39 12.24 1.70
N SER A 43 23.85 11.11 1.17
CA SER A 43 22.98 10.11 0.54
C SER A 43 21.99 9.46 1.53
N PRO A 44 22.43 8.84 2.65
CA PRO A 44 21.54 8.29 3.66
C PRO A 44 20.73 9.38 4.37
N ASP A 45 21.32 10.55 4.65
CA ASP A 45 20.59 11.68 5.26
C ASP A 45 19.43 12.15 4.36
N ARG A 46 19.69 12.35 3.07
CA ARG A 46 18.64 12.68 2.08
C ARG A 46 17.55 11.61 2.02
N VAL A 47 17.92 10.33 2.09
CA VAL A 47 16.95 9.23 2.11
C VAL A 47 16.11 9.25 3.38
N LEU A 48 16.72 9.47 4.54
CA LEU A 48 16.01 9.58 5.84
C LEU A 48 15.05 10.77 5.87
N LEU A 49 15.50 11.93 5.39
CA LEU A 49 14.65 13.12 5.30
C LEU A 49 13.46 12.91 4.36
N ARG A 50 13.69 12.25 3.21
CA ARG A 50 12.61 11.88 2.29
C ARG A 50 11.68 10.84 2.89
N LEU A 51 12.20 9.87 3.64
CA LEU A 51 11.40 8.87 4.33
C LEU A 51 10.51 9.52 5.40
N ASN A 52 11.05 10.49 6.15
CA ASN A 52 10.28 11.26 7.12
C ASN A 52 9.14 12.03 6.43
N LYS A 53 9.44 12.73 5.33
CA LYS A 53 8.40 13.39 4.50
C LYS A 53 7.35 12.40 3.97
N LEU A 54 7.78 11.22 3.52
CA LEU A 54 6.86 10.19 3.02
C LEU A 54 5.92 9.72 4.13
N ILE A 55 6.45 9.37 5.30
CA ILE A 55 5.65 8.85 6.42
C ILE A 55 4.68 9.90 6.95
N ALA A 56 5.11 11.17 7.01
CA ALA A 56 4.29 12.31 7.42
C ALA A 56 3.19 12.67 6.40
N SER A 57 3.35 12.29 5.13
CA SER A 57 2.35 12.58 4.10
C SER A 57 1.03 11.82 4.34
N PRO A 58 -0.14 12.40 3.97
CA PRO A 58 -1.43 11.73 4.10
C PRO A 58 -1.46 10.35 3.42
N GLY A 59 -1.53 9.29 4.24
CA GLY A 59 -1.54 7.90 3.76
C GLY A 59 -0.17 7.34 3.34
N GLY A 60 0.92 8.09 3.50
CA GLY A 60 2.26 7.64 3.12
C GLY A 60 2.80 6.51 4.00
N LEU A 61 2.57 6.56 5.32
CA LEU A 61 2.88 5.43 6.22
C LEU A 61 2.17 4.14 5.76
N SER A 62 0.86 4.22 5.51
CA SER A 62 0.07 3.07 5.06
C SER A 62 0.56 2.49 3.72
N SER A 63 0.87 3.38 2.76
CA SER A 63 1.38 2.99 1.45
C SER A 63 2.74 2.31 1.56
N LEU A 64 3.68 2.91 2.30
CA LEU A 64 5.02 2.36 2.52
C LEU A 64 4.95 0.99 3.19
N LEU A 65 4.21 0.87 4.31
CA LEU A 65 4.07 -0.41 5.01
C LEU A 65 3.43 -1.48 4.12
N SER A 66 2.48 -1.09 3.24
CA SER A 66 1.89 -2.02 2.25
C SER A 66 2.96 -2.54 1.31
N THR A 67 3.66 -1.63 0.63
CA THR A 67 4.67 -1.99 -0.37
C THR A 67 5.76 -2.85 0.26
N VAL A 68 6.28 -2.47 1.43
CA VAL A 68 7.31 -3.24 2.15
C VAL A 68 6.78 -4.62 2.54
N ASN A 69 5.57 -4.72 3.10
CA ASN A 69 4.97 -5.99 3.51
C ASN A 69 4.89 -7.00 2.35
N TYR A 70 4.31 -6.60 1.22
CA TYR A 70 4.16 -7.50 0.07
C TYR A 70 5.47 -7.74 -0.68
N THR A 71 6.39 -6.77 -0.69
CA THR A 71 7.75 -6.98 -1.21
C THR A 71 8.49 -8.02 -0.39
N LEU A 72 8.35 -8.03 0.94
CA LEU A 72 8.96 -9.03 1.81
C LEU A 72 8.34 -10.42 1.60
N TYR A 73 7.03 -10.53 1.39
CA TYR A 73 6.42 -11.81 1.01
C TYR A 73 6.95 -12.34 -0.32
N LEU A 74 7.11 -11.47 -1.32
CA LEU A 74 7.68 -11.83 -2.61
C LEU A 74 9.15 -12.25 -2.47
N ALA A 75 9.95 -11.50 -1.70
CA ALA A 75 11.35 -11.81 -1.43
C ALA A 75 11.50 -13.13 -0.65
N ALA A 76 10.64 -13.39 0.33
CA ALA A 76 10.60 -14.65 1.05
C ALA A 76 10.30 -15.84 0.12
N TYR A 77 9.36 -15.66 -0.83
CA TYR A 77 9.08 -16.68 -1.83
C TYR A 77 10.27 -16.90 -2.78
N ALA A 78 10.92 -15.82 -3.24
CA ALA A 78 12.12 -15.90 -4.06
C ALA A 78 13.28 -16.60 -3.32
N GLN A 79 13.44 -16.39 -2.02
CA GLN A 79 14.41 -17.08 -1.19
C GLN A 79 14.14 -18.59 -1.13
N LEU A 80 12.88 -19.00 -0.94
CA LEU A 80 12.49 -20.41 -0.95
C LEU A 80 12.78 -21.07 -2.30
N LYS A 81 12.44 -20.40 -3.40
CA LYS A 81 12.68 -20.92 -4.76
C LYS A 81 14.16 -20.91 -5.13
N SER A 82 14.94 -19.92 -4.72
CA SER A 82 16.38 -19.86 -5.02
C SER A 82 17.15 -20.98 -4.31
N ALA A 83 16.76 -21.39 -3.11
CA ALA A 83 17.31 -22.58 -2.46
C ALA A 83 17.01 -23.87 -3.25
N THR A 84 15.76 -24.03 -3.73
CA THR A 84 15.38 -25.18 -4.58
C THR A 84 16.09 -25.15 -5.93
N ILE A 85 16.21 -23.98 -6.55
CA ILE A 85 16.91 -23.79 -7.83
C ILE A 85 18.39 -24.07 -7.64
N ARG A 86 19.03 -23.55 -6.58
CA ARG A 86 20.43 -23.86 -6.25
C ARG A 86 20.64 -25.34 -6.00
N ALA A 87 19.73 -26.01 -5.29
CA ALA A 87 19.81 -27.45 -5.07
C ALA A 87 19.72 -28.23 -6.40
N LYS A 88 18.76 -27.89 -7.26
CA LYS A 88 18.60 -28.50 -8.60
C LYS A 88 19.78 -28.21 -9.53
N ILE A 89 20.35 -27.01 -9.47
CA ILE A 89 21.54 -26.63 -10.25
C ILE A 89 22.75 -27.43 -9.74
N ASN A 90 22.93 -27.57 -8.43
CA ASN A 90 24.02 -28.37 -7.86
C ASN A 90 23.89 -29.87 -8.21
N GLU A 91 22.66 -30.38 -8.24
CA GLU A 91 22.31 -31.73 -8.70
C GLU A 91 22.63 -31.91 -10.19
N LEU A 92 22.22 -30.95 -11.04
CA LEU A 92 22.46 -30.98 -12.49
C LEU A 92 23.94 -30.82 -12.85
N ILE A 93 24.70 -30.03 -12.09
CA ILE A 93 26.15 -29.83 -12.27
C ILE A 93 26.95 -31.02 -11.71
N GLY A 94 26.30 -32.03 -11.13
CA GLY A 94 26.97 -33.22 -10.60
C GLY A 94 27.93 -32.90 -9.44
N ARG A 95 27.74 -31.76 -8.76
CA ARG A 95 28.52 -31.41 -7.57
C ARG A 95 27.97 -32.21 -6.39
N THR A 96 28.41 -33.45 -6.28
CA THR A 96 28.34 -34.24 -5.05
C THR A 96 29.06 -33.49 -3.94
N SER A 97 28.26 -32.83 -3.08
CA SER A 97 28.55 -32.44 -1.70
C SER A 97 30.01 -32.09 -1.34
N LEU A 98 30.30 -30.80 -1.19
CA LEU A 98 31.31 -30.36 -0.22
C LEU A 98 30.89 -30.82 1.20
N PRO A 99 31.83 -31.05 2.13
CA PRO A 99 31.57 -31.77 3.38
C PRO A 99 30.49 -31.09 4.21
N LYS A 100 29.53 -31.90 4.68
CA LYS A 100 28.46 -31.51 5.60
C LYS A 100 29.05 -30.80 6.83
N LEU A 101 28.74 -29.51 7.00
CA LEU A 101 28.63 -28.93 8.33
C LEU A 101 27.44 -29.64 9.03
N PRO A 102 27.54 -29.97 10.34
CA PRO A 102 26.56 -30.78 11.03
C PRO A 102 25.22 -30.04 11.11
N VAL A 103 24.31 -30.35 10.19
CA VAL A 103 22.89 -30.02 10.33
C VAL A 103 22.32 -31.08 11.25
N ALA A 104 21.98 -30.67 12.47
CA ALA A 104 21.26 -31.50 13.43
C ALA A 104 20.00 -32.09 12.77
N PRO A 105 19.67 -33.37 12.99
CA PRO A 105 18.47 -33.97 12.44
C PRO A 105 17.29 -33.47 13.27
N VAL A 106 16.52 -32.55 12.72
CA VAL A 106 15.21 -32.22 13.30
C VAL A 106 14.17 -32.37 12.20
N GLY A 107 13.44 -33.48 12.26
CA GLY A 107 12.13 -33.56 11.62
C GLY A 107 11.23 -32.54 12.29
N THR A 108 11.06 -31.37 11.69
CA THR A 108 10.12 -30.33 12.13
C THR A 108 9.84 -29.42 10.94
N ALA A 109 8.61 -28.93 10.84
CA ALA A 109 8.14 -27.97 9.85
C ALA A 109 9.23 -26.96 9.45
N VAL A 110 9.50 -26.81 8.15
CA VAL A 110 10.44 -25.82 7.61
C VAL A 110 10.05 -24.46 8.18
N ALA A 111 10.89 -23.92 9.07
CA ALA A 111 10.65 -22.62 9.68
C ALA A 111 10.44 -21.57 8.57
N PRO A 112 9.44 -20.70 8.70
CA PRO A 112 9.19 -19.68 7.67
C PRO A 112 10.44 -18.81 7.50
N PRO A 113 10.78 -18.40 6.26
CA PRO A 113 11.89 -17.48 6.02
C PRO A 113 11.78 -16.26 6.94
N SER A 114 12.90 -15.77 7.47
CA SER A 114 12.92 -14.59 8.36
C SER A 114 12.20 -13.37 7.76
N LEU A 115 12.28 -13.21 6.43
CA LEU A 115 11.54 -12.19 5.68
C LEU A 115 10.02 -12.36 5.74
N ALA A 116 9.51 -13.60 5.77
CA ALA A 116 8.07 -13.88 5.92
C ALA A 116 7.59 -13.56 7.34
N ILE A 117 8.43 -13.77 8.35
CA ILE A 117 8.12 -13.39 9.74
C ILE A 117 8.02 -11.87 9.85
N LEU A 118 9.02 -11.14 9.32
CA LEU A 118 9.00 -9.68 9.29
C LEU A 118 7.80 -9.14 8.50
N ALA A 119 7.48 -9.76 7.36
CA ALA A 119 6.28 -9.43 6.60
C ALA A 119 5.03 -9.59 7.48
N GLY A 120 4.88 -10.72 8.18
CA GLY A 120 3.77 -10.94 9.12
C GLY A 120 3.67 -9.86 10.20
N MET A 121 4.80 -9.44 10.79
CA MET A 121 4.81 -8.36 11.78
C MET A 121 4.33 -7.03 11.20
N ILE A 122 4.76 -6.66 9.99
CA ILE A 122 4.28 -5.45 9.31
C ILE A 122 2.80 -5.58 8.95
N GLY A 123 2.36 -6.77 8.54
CA GLY A 123 0.95 -7.09 8.31
C GLY A 123 0.09 -6.83 9.54
N ASN A 124 0.55 -7.29 10.71
CA ASN A 124 -0.10 -7.05 12.00
C ASN A 124 -0.07 -5.56 12.41
N ALA A 125 1.04 -4.87 12.17
CA ALA A 125 1.11 -3.43 12.41
C ALA A 125 0.07 -2.68 11.55
N ARG A 126 -0.08 -3.06 10.29
CA ARG A 126 -1.09 -2.48 9.38
C ARG A 126 -2.51 -2.73 9.84
N THR A 127 -2.86 -3.96 10.24
CA THR A 127 -4.21 -4.28 10.75
C THR A 127 -4.51 -3.51 12.04
N THR A 128 -3.54 -3.37 12.95
CA THR A 128 -3.69 -2.56 14.16
C THR A 128 -3.89 -1.07 13.84
N LEU A 129 -3.11 -0.51 12.91
CA LEU A 129 -3.30 0.88 12.47
C LEU A 129 -4.66 1.10 11.80
N ARG A 130 -5.25 0.07 11.18
CA ARG A 130 -6.59 0.14 10.59
C ARG A 130 -7.73 0.19 11.60
N LEU A 131 -7.49 0.01 12.90
CA LEU A 131 -8.52 0.18 13.92
C LEU A 131 -9.21 1.56 13.85
N VAL A 132 -8.47 2.61 13.46
CA VAL A 132 -9.03 3.97 13.25
C VAL A 132 -9.57 4.19 11.82
N GLY A 133 -9.55 3.16 10.98
CA GLY A 133 -9.93 3.21 9.56
C GLY A 133 -11.40 3.51 9.30
N LEU A 134 -12.28 3.35 10.30
CA LEU A 134 -13.69 3.74 10.18
C LEU A 134 -13.90 5.26 10.11
N LEU A 135 -13.00 6.06 10.68
CA LEU A 135 -13.10 7.52 10.68
C LEU A 135 -13.08 8.12 9.25
N PRO A 136 -12.09 7.81 8.39
CA PRO A 136 -12.10 8.30 7.01
C PRO A 136 -13.25 7.73 6.19
N ILE A 137 -13.69 6.49 6.45
CA ILE A 137 -14.86 5.90 5.76
C ILE A 137 -16.14 6.66 6.13
N TYR A 138 -16.32 7.01 7.40
CA TYR A 138 -17.46 7.83 7.84
C TYR A 138 -17.44 9.21 7.18
N ALA A 139 -16.29 9.87 7.12
CA ALA A 139 -16.16 11.16 6.43
C ALA A 139 -16.53 11.05 4.94
N TRP A 140 -16.08 9.98 4.26
CA TRP A 140 -16.43 9.72 2.87
C TRP A 140 -17.92 9.43 2.69
N MET A 141 -18.51 8.62 3.57
CA MET A 141 -19.95 8.33 3.58
C MET A 141 -20.77 9.62 3.73
N ARG A 142 -20.39 10.51 4.66
CA ARG A 142 -21.07 11.81 4.85
C ARG A 142 -21.04 12.68 3.60
N GLN A 143 -19.97 12.63 2.81
CA GLN A 143 -19.89 13.35 1.54
C GLN A 143 -20.83 12.73 0.49
N LEU A 144 -20.86 11.40 0.38
CA LEU A 144 -21.70 10.69 -0.58
C LEU A 144 -23.20 10.84 -0.30
N LEU A 145 -23.58 10.93 0.98
CA LEU A 145 -24.96 11.15 1.41
C LEU A 145 -25.49 12.55 1.08
N GLN A 146 -24.64 13.50 0.67
CA GLN A 146 -25.09 14.79 0.13
C GLN A 146 -25.68 14.66 -1.29
N GLY A 147 -25.61 13.46 -1.89
CA GLY A 147 -26.10 13.18 -3.22
C GLY A 147 -25.01 13.31 -4.29
N PRO A 148 -25.35 12.99 -5.56
CA PRO A 148 -24.44 13.16 -6.68
C PRO A 148 -24.12 14.64 -6.90
N LYS A 149 -22.87 14.95 -7.24
CA LYS A 149 -22.47 16.32 -7.60
C LYS A 149 -23.18 16.75 -8.88
N PRO A 150 -23.43 18.06 -9.10
CA PRO A 150 -24.00 18.53 -10.36
C PRO A 150 -23.18 18.05 -11.56
N GLY A 151 -23.83 17.36 -12.50
CA GLY A 151 -23.18 16.77 -13.68
C GLY A 151 -22.44 15.45 -13.44
N GLN A 152 -22.49 14.87 -12.24
CA GLN A 152 -21.95 13.55 -11.96
C GLN A 152 -22.89 12.44 -12.46
N ASP A 153 -22.32 11.41 -13.07
CA ASP A 153 -23.06 10.21 -13.48
C ASP A 153 -23.62 9.46 -12.27
N GLU A 154 -24.92 9.12 -12.32
CA GLU A 154 -25.62 8.45 -11.22
C GLU A 154 -25.06 7.05 -10.93
N ILE A 155 -24.62 6.32 -11.95
CA ILE A 155 -24.05 4.97 -11.78
C ILE A 155 -22.70 5.08 -11.07
N LEU A 156 -21.87 6.06 -11.42
CA LEU A 156 -20.61 6.31 -10.71
C LEU A 156 -20.85 6.70 -9.24
N TRP A 157 -21.84 7.54 -8.96
CA TRP A 157 -22.22 7.89 -7.58
C TRP A 157 -22.72 6.68 -6.79
N ALA A 158 -23.65 5.90 -7.36
CA ALA A 158 -24.20 4.70 -6.73
C ALA A 158 -23.11 3.65 -6.48
N THR A 159 -22.18 3.49 -7.42
CA THR A 159 -21.01 2.60 -7.28
C THR A 159 -20.10 3.06 -6.13
N ALA A 160 -19.84 4.36 -6.02
CA ALA A 160 -19.06 4.91 -4.91
C ALA A 160 -19.75 4.72 -3.55
N LEU A 161 -21.07 4.89 -3.48
CA LEU A 161 -21.86 4.64 -2.27
C LEU A 161 -21.83 3.17 -1.86
N ALA A 162 -22.01 2.26 -2.83
CA ALA A 162 -21.89 0.82 -2.60
C ALA A 162 -20.49 0.45 -2.10
N GLN A 163 -19.44 0.95 -2.76
CA GLN A 163 -18.05 0.70 -2.38
C GLN A 163 -17.74 1.22 -0.97
N CYS A 164 -18.16 2.44 -0.64
CA CYS A 164 -18.00 3.02 0.69
C CYS A 164 -18.67 2.18 1.77
N THR A 165 -19.89 1.70 1.51
CA THR A 165 -20.62 0.81 2.42
C THR A 165 -19.90 -0.52 2.62
N LEU A 166 -19.45 -1.14 1.52
CA LEU A 166 -18.72 -2.41 1.54
C LEU A 166 -17.39 -2.31 2.31
N TYR A 167 -16.63 -1.24 2.10
CA TYR A 167 -15.41 -0.98 2.87
C TYR A 167 -15.71 -0.65 4.34
N GLY A 168 -16.83 0.00 4.64
CA GLY A 168 -17.30 0.20 6.01
C GLY A 168 -17.60 -1.12 6.73
N VAL A 169 -18.31 -2.04 6.06
CA VAL A 169 -18.57 -3.39 6.61
C VAL A 169 -17.27 -4.18 6.78
N PHE A 170 -16.38 -4.16 5.77
CA PHE A 170 -15.06 -4.76 5.87
C PHE A 170 -14.30 -4.27 7.11
N GLN A 171 -14.15 -2.95 7.26
CA GLN A 171 -13.35 -2.35 8.32
C GLN A 171 -13.98 -2.59 9.70
N LEU A 172 -15.31 -2.54 9.81
CA LEU A 172 -16.02 -2.83 11.06
C LEU A 172 -15.77 -4.28 11.51
N LEU A 173 -15.96 -5.24 10.60
CA LEU A 173 -15.77 -6.65 10.92
C LEU A 173 -14.30 -6.99 11.18
N GLU A 174 -13.36 -6.37 10.45
CA GLU A 174 -11.92 -6.53 10.71
C GLU A 174 -11.57 -6.02 12.11
N ASN A 175 -12.08 -4.85 12.50
CA ASN A 175 -11.85 -4.29 13.83
C ASN A 175 -12.38 -5.20 14.94
N ILE A 176 -13.60 -5.73 14.77
CA ILE A 176 -14.18 -6.70 15.71
C ILE A 176 -13.29 -7.93 15.85
N ALA A 177 -12.84 -8.50 14.73
CA ALA A 177 -11.97 -9.67 14.73
C ALA A 177 -10.63 -9.40 15.42
N VAL A 178 -9.98 -8.27 15.11
CA VAL A 178 -8.70 -7.86 15.72
C VAL A 178 -8.84 -7.65 17.22
N LEU A 179 -9.89 -6.94 17.66
CA LEU A 179 -10.13 -6.69 19.08
C LEU A 179 -10.47 -7.97 19.85
N GLN A 180 -11.20 -8.91 19.23
CA GLN A 180 -11.54 -10.19 19.85
C GLN A 180 -10.32 -11.12 19.92
N ASP A 181 -9.51 -11.20 18.86
CA ASP A 181 -8.25 -11.96 18.86
C ASP A 181 -7.23 -11.39 19.86
N GLY A 182 -7.23 -10.07 20.04
CA GLY A 182 -6.42 -9.37 21.06
C GLY A 182 -6.97 -9.48 22.48
N GLY A 183 -8.11 -10.13 22.70
CA GLY A 183 -8.73 -10.29 24.02
C GLY A 183 -9.39 -9.03 24.59
N VAL A 184 -9.47 -7.95 23.83
CA VAL A 184 -10.12 -6.69 24.24
C VAL A 184 -11.65 -6.83 24.16
N LEU A 185 -12.16 -7.45 23.09
CA LEU A 185 -13.59 -7.69 22.90
C LEU A 185 -13.98 -9.08 23.39
N GLN A 186 -14.91 -9.16 24.33
CA GLN A 186 -15.42 -10.44 24.82
C GLN A 186 -16.27 -11.15 23.76
N LYS A 187 -16.14 -12.47 23.66
CA LYS A 187 -16.90 -13.33 22.73
C LYS A 187 -18.43 -13.24 22.93
N SER A 188 -18.87 -12.90 24.14
CA SER A 188 -20.29 -12.70 24.47
C SER A 188 -20.94 -11.60 23.62
N ILE A 189 -20.19 -10.57 23.21
CA ILE A 189 -20.69 -9.44 22.41
C ILE A 189 -21.06 -9.89 20.99
N THR A 190 -20.34 -10.86 20.44
CA THR A 190 -20.58 -11.39 19.08
C THR A 190 -21.42 -12.67 19.10
N ALA A 191 -21.68 -13.27 20.27
CA ALA A 191 -22.33 -14.56 20.42
C ALA A 191 -23.71 -14.67 19.72
N ARG A 192 -24.48 -13.58 19.64
CA ARG A 192 -25.82 -13.58 19.01
C ARG A 192 -25.78 -13.94 17.52
N TRP A 193 -24.74 -13.53 16.81
CA TRP A 193 -24.61 -13.70 15.35
C TRP A 193 -23.35 -14.49 14.95
N ASN A 194 -22.50 -14.81 15.92
CA ASN A 194 -21.34 -15.69 15.78
C ASN A 194 -21.25 -16.67 16.97
N PRO A 195 -22.12 -17.69 17.04
CA PRO A 195 -22.20 -18.59 18.20
C PRO A 195 -20.93 -19.40 18.48
N SER A 196 -20.10 -19.67 17.46
CA SER A 196 -18.83 -20.40 17.63
C SER A 196 -17.79 -19.61 18.43
N GLY A 197 -17.95 -18.29 18.53
CA GLY A 197 -16.98 -17.40 19.18
C GLY A 197 -15.62 -17.33 18.46
N ASP A 198 -15.51 -17.90 17.27
CA ASP A 198 -14.31 -17.87 16.42
C ASP A 198 -14.33 -16.66 15.49
N THR A 199 -13.19 -15.97 15.36
CA THR A 199 -13.05 -14.81 14.48
C THR A 199 -12.92 -15.20 13.01
N ALA A 200 -12.67 -16.47 12.67
CA ALA A 200 -12.54 -16.92 11.28
C ALA A 200 -13.79 -16.57 10.44
N ARG A 201 -15.00 -16.80 10.97
CA ARG A 201 -16.25 -16.43 10.28
C ARG A 201 -16.39 -14.92 10.10
N ILE A 202 -16.00 -14.14 11.11
CA ILE A 202 -16.05 -12.67 11.07
C ILE A 202 -15.09 -12.14 9.99
N LYS A 203 -13.85 -12.64 9.97
CA LYS A 203 -12.83 -12.33 8.98
C LYS A 203 -13.28 -12.71 7.57
N LEU A 204 -13.91 -13.86 7.39
CA LEU A 204 -14.44 -14.29 6.09
C LEU A 204 -15.46 -13.29 5.53
N TRP A 205 -16.44 -12.86 6.33
CA TRP A 205 -17.42 -11.86 5.90
C TRP A 205 -16.81 -10.48 5.69
N SER A 206 -15.80 -10.13 6.49
CA SER A 206 -14.97 -8.95 6.27
C SER A 206 -14.34 -9.01 4.88
N TYR A 207 -13.61 -10.08 4.55
CA TYR A 207 -12.93 -10.24 3.26
C TYR A 207 -13.89 -10.35 2.07
N ARG A 208 -15.08 -10.95 2.23
CA ARG A 208 -16.13 -10.93 1.21
C ARG A 208 -16.61 -9.51 0.90
N SER A 209 -16.75 -8.68 1.93
CA SER A 209 -17.12 -7.27 1.77
C SER A 209 -16.01 -6.48 1.09
N TRP A 210 -14.74 -6.74 1.46
CA TRP A 210 -13.58 -6.16 0.77
C TRP A 210 -13.53 -6.55 -0.70
N PHE A 211 -13.69 -7.84 -1.01
CA PHE A 211 -13.70 -8.34 -2.38
C PHE A 211 -14.81 -7.69 -3.21
N ALA A 212 -16.03 -7.60 -2.69
CA ALA A 212 -17.10 -6.88 -3.36
C ALA A 212 -16.77 -5.39 -3.59
N GLY A 213 -16.09 -4.74 -2.64
CA GLY A 213 -15.60 -3.37 -2.81
C GLY A 213 -14.53 -3.24 -3.91
N VAL A 214 -13.67 -4.25 -4.11
CA VAL A 214 -12.73 -4.32 -5.25
C VAL A 214 -13.50 -4.49 -6.57
N LEU A 215 -14.60 -5.25 -6.58
CA LEU A 215 -15.46 -5.37 -7.77
C LEU A 215 -16.09 -4.02 -8.18
N CYS A 216 -16.41 -3.15 -7.21
CA CYS A 216 -16.88 -1.79 -7.51
C CYS A 216 -15.85 -0.97 -8.30
N ASP A 217 -14.54 -1.18 -8.12
CA ASP A 217 -13.52 -0.49 -8.92
C ASP A 217 -13.61 -0.88 -10.40
N PHE A 218 -13.86 -2.16 -10.70
CA PHE A 218 -14.08 -2.61 -12.07
C PHE A 218 -15.36 -2.02 -12.67
N VAL A 219 -16.45 -1.95 -11.91
CA VAL A 219 -17.70 -1.31 -12.35
C VAL A 219 -17.49 0.17 -12.64
N ARG A 220 -16.81 0.89 -11.74
CA ARG A 220 -16.47 2.31 -11.90
C ARG A 220 -15.66 2.52 -13.18
N LEU A 221 -14.56 1.78 -13.35
CA LEU A 221 -13.67 1.90 -14.52
C LEU A 221 -14.37 1.54 -15.83
N ALA A 222 -15.23 0.52 -15.82
CA ALA A 222 -16.03 0.14 -17.00
C ALA A 222 -17.01 1.26 -17.38
N ARG A 223 -17.67 1.87 -16.39
CA ARG A 223 -18.59 2.99 -16.62
C ARG A 223 -17.86 4.24 -17.13
N GLU A 224 -16.70 4.57 -16.56
CA GLU A 224 -15.85 5.67 -17.05
C GLU A 224 -15.43 5.45 -18.51
N ALA A 225 -14.98 4.24 -18.87
CA ALA A 225 -14.65 3.90 -20.24
C ALA A 225 -15.85 4.01 -21.19
N GLN A 226 -17.05 3.61 -20.74
CA GLN A 226 -18.28 3.76 -21.52
C GLN A 226 -18.63 5.23 -21.76
N LEU A 227 -18.53 6.07 -20.74
CA LEU A 227 -18.80 7.51 -20.82
C LEU A 227 -17.80 8.19 -21.77
N GLU A 228 -16.51 7.86 -21.64
CA GLU A 228 -15.46 8.43 -22.49
C GLU A 228 -15.63 7.99 -23.95
N ARG A 229 -15.95 6.71 -24.21
CA ARG A 229 -16.29 6.23 -25.56
C ARG A 229 -17.49 6.98 -26.14
N SER A 230 -18.50 7.26 -25.31
CA SER A 230 -19.69 8.01 -25.73
C SER A 230 -19.36 9.48 -26.02
N LYS A 231 -18.49 10.11 -25.22
CA LYS A 231 -17.96 11.46 -25.46
C LYS A 231 -17.24 11.52 -26.80
N ARG A 232 -16.31 10.58 -27.04
CA ARG A 232 -15.55 10.47 -28.30
C ARG A 232 -16.44 10.29 -29.53
N ALA A 233 -17.48 9.45 -29.42
CA ALA A 233 -18.41 9.19 -30.51
C ALA A 233 -19.28 10.41 -30.91
N ARG A 234 -19.45 11.39 -30.02
CA ARG A 234 -20.23 12.61 -30.27
C ARG A 234 -19.43 13.76 -30.85
N ARG A 235 -18.10 13.61 -30.98
CA ARG A 235 -17.22 14.68 -31.48
C ARG A 235 -17.36 14.88 -32.98
N SER A 236 -17.19 16.12 -33.42
CA SER A 236 -17.08 16.45 -34.84
C SER A 236 -15.76 15.91 -35.42
N TYR A 237 -15.72 15.65 -36.73
CA TYR A 237 -14.50 15.25 -37.43
C TYR A 237 -13.35 16.25 -37.25
N ALA A 238 -13.65 17.55 -37.24
CA ALA A 238 -12.64 18.61 -37.05
C ALA A 238 -12.06 18.60 -35.62
N GLU A 239 -12.92 18.38 -34.62
CA GLU A 239 -12.54 18.29 -33.21
C GLU A 239 -11.70 17.04 -32.94
N ALA A 240 -12.09 15.89 -33.49
CA ALA A 240 -11.37 14.62 -33.34
C ALA A 240 -9.96 14.64 -33.95
N LYS A 241 -9.71 15.50 -34.95
CA LYS A 241 -8.39 15.65 -35.59
C LYS A 241 -7.49 16.67 -34.90
N SER A 242 -8.02 17.49 -34.01
CA SER A 242 -7.22 18.46 -33.25
C SER A 242 -6.15 17.76 -32.41
N ILE A 243 -4.97 18.39 -32.31
CA ILE A 243 -3.83 17.81 -31.58
C ILE A 243 -4.14 17.79 -30.09
N GLU A 244 -4.78 18.85 -29.59
CA GLU A 244 -5.15 19.04 -28.19
C GLU A 244 -6.07 17.92 -27.69
N VAL A 245 -7.10 17.57 -28.48
CA VAL A 245 -8.04 16.49 -28.13
C VAL A 245 -7.35 15.13 -28.14
N ARG A 246 -6.44 14.89 -29.09
CA ARG A 246 -5.67 13.64 -29.13
C ARG A 246 -4.74 13.51 -27.92
N GLU A 247 -4.11 14.59 -27.48
CA GLU A 247 -3.30 14.60 -26.27
C GLU A 247 -4.14 14.40 -25.00
N GLU A 248 -5.33 15.01 -24.92
CA GLU A 248 -6.27 14.80 -23.81
C GLU A 248 -6.74 13.33 -23.75
N ASP A 249 -7.09 12.74 -24.89
CA ASP A 249 -7.48 11.33 -24.98
C ASP A 249 -6.33 10.41 -24.54
N ALA A 250 -5.10 10.68 -24.99
CA ALA A 250 -3.94 9.90 -24.59
C ALA A 250 -3.69 9.99 -23.07
N LYS A 251 -3.82 11.18 -22.47
CA LYS A 251 -3.72 11.36 -21.01
C LYS A 251 -4.83 10.61 -20.27
N THR A 252 -6.06 10.66 -20.79
CA THR A 252 -7.21 9.93 -20.25
C THR A 252 -6.99 8.42 -20.29
N ASP A 253 -6.48 7.90 -21.40
CA ASP A 253 -6.21 6.48 -21.58
C ASP A 253 -5.09 6.01 -20.64
N ILE A 254 -4.00 6.77 -20.54
CA ILE A 254 -2.90 6.47 -19.59
C ILE A 254 -3.41 6.45 -18.15
N LYS A 255 -4.23 7.42 -17.78
CA LYS A 255 -4.83 7.49 -16.44
C LYS A 255 -5.70 6.26 -16.19
N TRP A 256 -6.59 5.92 -17.12
CA TRP A 256 -7.49 4.77 -16.98
C TRP A 256 -6.71 3.46 -16.82
N TRP A 257 -5.68 3.23 -17.64
CA TRP A 257 -4.82 2.04 -17.52
C TRP A 257 -4.07 2.01 -16.18
N THR A 258 -3.58 3.15 -15.72
CA THR A 258 -2.89 3.26 -14.43
C THR A 258 -3.83 2.95 -13.27
N GLU A 259 -5.07 3.42 -13.33
CA GLU A 259 -6.09 3.12 -12.31
C GLU A 259 -6.55 1.65 -12.34
N LEU A 260 -6.55 1.00 -13.51
CA LEU A 260 -6.93 -0.41 -13.65
C LEU A 260 -5.92 -1.38 -13.02
N VAL A 261 -4.63 -1.02 -12.97
CA VAL A 261 -3.58 -1.87 -12.39
C VAL A 261 -3.86 -2.19 -10.91
N VAL A 262 -4.40 -1.22 -10.16
CA VAL A 262 -4.65 -1.38 -8.72
C VAL A 262 -5.67 -2.48 -8.39
N PRO A 263 -6.92 -2.45 -8.94
CA PRO A 263 -7.88 -3.51 -8.68
C PRO A 263 -7.44 -4.85 -9.28
N ILE A 264 -6.72 -4.88 -10.41
CA ILE A 264 -6.12 -6.12 -10.93
C ILE A 264 -5.12 -6.70 -9.94
N GLY A 265 -4.26 -5.87 -9.34
CA GLY A 265 -3.29 -6.32 -8.34
C GLY A 265 -3.98 -6.90 -7.09
N TRP A 266 -5.01 -6.23 -6.58
CA TRP A 266 -5.73 -6.69 -5.40
C TRP A 266 -6.65 -7.89 -5.65
N PHE A 267 -7.18 -8.06 -6.87
CA PHE A 267 -8.23 -9.04 -7.16
C PHE A 267 -7.89 -10.48 -6.75
N PRO A 268 -6.72 -11.07 -7.10
CA PRO A 268 -6.41 -12.45 -6.71
C PRO A 268 -6.36 -12.66 -5.20
N LEU A 269 -5.81 -11.69 -4.47
CA LEU A 269 -5.71 -11.75 -3.02
C LEU A 269 -7.08 -11.57 -2.36
N ALA A 270 -7.88 -10.61 -2.83
CA ALA A 270 -9.23 -10.38 -2.32
C ALA A 270 -10.13 -11.60 -2.57
N LEU A 271 -10.04 -12.20 -3.75
CA LEU A 271 -10.75 -13.43 -4.07
C LEU A 271 -10.30 -14.58 -3.16
N HIS A 272 -8.99 -14.81 -3.02
CA HIS A 272 -8.46 -15.85 -2.13
C HIS A 272 -8.96 -15.70 -0.69
N CYS A 273 -8.91 -14.49 -0.12
CA CYS A 273 -9.36 -14.25 1.25
C CYS A 273 -10.90 -14.32 1.42
N SER A 274 -11.68 -14.17 0.35
CA SER A 274 -13.14 -14.23 0.39
C SER A 274 -13.72 -15.66 0.41
N LEU A 275 -12.90 -16.65 0.07
CA LEU A 275 -13.26 -18.06 -0.01
C LEU A 275 -12.88 -18.80 1.28
N GLU A 276 -13.69 -19.76 1.71
CA GLU A 276 -13.46 -20.51 2.97
C GLU A 276 -12.15 -21.32 2.95
N ALA A 277 -11.88 -21.99 1.83
CA ALA A 277 -10.65 -22.75 1.62
C ALA A 277 -9.55 -21.96 0.88
N GLY A 278 -9.87 -20.74 0.43
CA GLY A 278 -9.01 -19.99 -0.49
C GLY A 278 -8.93 -20.59 -1.90
N LEU A 279 -8.16 -19.92 -2.76
CA LEU A 279 -7.81 -20.43 -4.09
C LEU A 279 -6.79 -21.58 -4.02
N PRO A 280 -6.96 -22.65 -4.83
CA PRO A 280 -5.98 -23.74 -4.89
C PRO A 280 -4.63 -23.19 -5.41
N ASN A 281 -3.53 -23.72 -4.86
CA ASN A 281 -2.15 -23.34 -5.21
C ASN A 281 -1.78 -21.86 -4.96
N PHE A 282 -2.61 -21.11 -4.22
CA PHE A 282 -2.26 -19.76 -3.80
C PHE A 282 -1.08 -19.79 -2.83
N ASN A 283 0.02 -19.16 -3.23
CA ASN A 283 1.28 -19.19 -2.49
C ASN A 283 1.75 -17.77 -2.16
N LEU A 284 2.81 -17.70 -1.34
CA LEU A 284 3.38 -16.44 -0.85
C LEU A 284 3.84 -15.51 -1.98
N GLY A 285 4.28 -16.06 -3.12
CA GLY A 285 4.68 -15.29 -4.29
C GLY A 285 3.50 -14.57 -4.94
N ILE A 286 2.35 -15.26 -5.08
CA ILE A 286 1.13 -14.66 -5.63
C ILE A 286 0.62 -13.56 -4.67
N MET A 287 0.60 -13.83 -3.37
CA MET A 287 0.26 -12.83 -2.35
C MET A 287 1.15 -11.58 -2.44
N GLY A 288 2.46 -11.78 -2.50
CA GLY A 288 3.45 -10.72 -2.62
C GLY A 288 3.28 -9.92 -3.92
N MET A 289 3.11 -10.59 -5.06
CA MET A 289 2.88 -9.94 -6.35
C MET A 289 1.59 -9.11 -6.37
N SER A 290 0.50 -9.66 -5.85
CA SER A 290 -0.79 -8.98 -5.77
C SER A 290 -0.70 -7.65 -5.02
N GLY A 291 -0.21 -7.67 -3.79
CA GLY A 291 -0.13 -6.44 -2.99
C GLY A 291 1.02 -5.50 -3.43
N PHE A 292 2.10 -6.03 -4.00
CA PHE A 292 3.17 -5.20 -4.57
C PHE A 292 2.67 -4.39 -5.76
N THR A 293 2.05 -5.05 -6.74
CA THR A 293 1.51 -4.40 -7.94
C THR A 293 0.47 -3.35 -7.61
N ALA A 294 -0.42 -3.64 -6.66
CA ALA A 294 -1.46 -2.71 -6.25
C ALA A 294 -0.95 -1.51 -5.42
N GLY A 295 0.15 -1.67 -4.68
CA GLY A 295 0.70 -0.63 -3.80
C GLY A 295 1.82 0.22 -4.41
N LEU A 296 2.53 -0.30 -5.43
CA LEU A 296 3.76 0.32 -5.93
C LEU A 296 3.53 1.71 -6.53
N SER A 297 2.49 1.87 -7.35
CA SER A 297 2.20 3.14 -8.04
C SER A 297 1.98 4.28 -7.05
N ARG A 298 1.17 4.05 -6.01
CA ARG A 298 0.90 5.04 -4.95
C ARG A 298 2.17 5.38 -4.16
N THR A 299 2.92 4.37 -3.73
CA THR A 299 4.16 4.60 -2.97
C THR A 299 5.20 5.33 -3.80
N ALA A 300 5.34 5.00 -5.09
CA ALA A 300 6.24 5.69 -6.01
C ALA A 300 5.85 7.16 -6.24
N ALA A 301 4.55 7.44 -6.41
CA ALA A 301 4.05 8.81 -6.56
C ALA A 301 4.29 9.65 -5.29
N LEU A 302 3.98 9.08 -4.11
CA LEU A 302 4.25 9.76 -2.83
C LEU A 302 5.75 9.96 -2.59
N TRP A 303 6.58 8.97 -2.96
CA TRP A 303 8.04 9.11 -2.89
C TRP A 303 8.56 10.21 -3.81
N ALA A 304 8.05 10.31 -5.05
CA ALA A 304 8.40 11.39 -5.97
C ALA A 304 8.06 12.77 -5.39
N ALA A 305 6.94 12.89 -4.69
CA ALA A 305 6.51 14.13 -4.03
C ALA A 305 7.36 14.56 -2.82
N THR A 306 8.29 13.72 -2.34
CA THR A 306 9.22 14.09 -1.25
C THR A 306 10.50 14.77 -1.73
N ALA A 307 10.75 14.72 -3.05
CA ALA A 307 11.96 15.21 -3.69
C ALA A 307 12.14 16.73 -3.56
#